data_AF-A0AAJ2IWS3-F1
#
_entry.id   AF-A0AAJ2IWS3-F1
#
_cell.length_a   1.000
_cell.length_b   1.000
_cell.length_c   1.000
_cell.angle_alpha   90.00
_cell.angle_beta   90.00
_cell.angle_gamma   90.00
#
_symmetry.space_group_name_H-M   'P 1'
#
loop_
_entity.id
_entity.type
_entity.pdbx_description
1 polymer ?
#
loop_
_entity_poly.entity_id
_entity_poly.type
_entity_poly.pdbx_seq_one_letter_code
_entity_poly.pdbx_strand_id
1 'polypeptide(L)'
;MEAKKRYVTGFNGLRTLGVLAVILYHLYPQKIQGGFLGVVLFFVLSGYLVTDSLLREYTKTKKIRPLKFWGKRAKRIYPMLLAVFLIVSPYLFFFQQNQMKGLRSNFLSSIFMVQNWWQIQQGSSYFADAAGESPFKHIYYLAIEGQFFIFWPLIMIFLVKVIRSKKHSFLLTNFLAILSLILMIAQYKVGQDPTRVYYGTDTRIFSLLMGASMAFIWPMNKMPAKLNKKGQAFGRNLLWGVLALTLILYVFMPAQSPVTYYGGLWFVSLLTMLLILLVVHPGLKANKIFSNKLFDYIGSRSYGIYLWQLPVFALVAAKVVNPTSWYNVIWQLALIFALSEFSYRFIERPLVAYDYSNLWPWVMTKVEQIKQEKWRALPVRVILVSVLVLVSLIMILTSPKSPHDQQVLEARIMEQQKALEAANLKAANARVSTPLKTIAEKYGVDPVVAERASKMQIFAVGDSVMVAGSTTLQEAFPRMTIKAVVGEQVDGGATILAENKEAVEKADAVLIGLGTNGTLTVGNTNYVEKIMEEVGDKPVFWINNQMPRPWESNNNEQLEAMAKKYPNLTIIDWHGLSANQSSWFYSDAIHPKDQGAINYTRLVLENMTKK
;
A
#
# COMPACT_ATOMS: atom_id res chain seq x y z
N MET A 1 34.80 -1.45 34.22
CA MET A 1 33.33 -1.58 34.32
C MET A 1 32.73 -1.85 32.95
N GLU A 2 32.11 -3.02 32.74
CA GLU A 2 31.29 -3.23 31.54
C GLU A 2 30.19 -2.16 31.50
N ALA A 3 30.11 -1.38 30.42
CA ALA A 3 28.97 -0.51 30.19
C ALA A 3 27.71 -1.39 30.03
N LYS A 4 26.91 -1.46 31.09
CA LYS A 4 25.63 -2.18 31.15
C LYS A 4 24.84 -1.86 29.87
N LYS A 5 24.31 -2.89 29.20
CA LYS A 5 23.56 -2.73 27.94
C LYS A 5 22.36 -1.82 28.20
N ARG A 6 22.45 -0.56 27.78
CA ARG A 6 21.39 0.44 28.01
C ARG A 6 20.16 0.05 27.19
N TYR A 7 19.11 -0.40 27.86
CA TYR A 7 17.84 -0.72 27.24
C TYR A 7 16.94 0.51 27.26
N VAL A 8 16.62 1.05 26.08
CA VAL A 8 15.74 2.21 25.91
C VAL A 8 14.32 1.68 25.67
N THR A 9 13.52 1.67 26.72
CA THR A 9 12.13 1.17 26.73
C THR A 9 11.22 1.96 25.79
N GLY A 10 11.50 3.26 25.57
CA GLY A 10 10.71 4.14 24.72
C GLY A 10 10.69 3.77 23.24
N PHE A 11 11.58 2.89 22.76
CA PHE A 11 11.51 2.41 21.38
C PHE A 11 10.23 1.62 21.08
N ASN A 12 9.69 0.89 22.06
CA ASN A 12 8.40 0.22 21.87
C ASN A 12 7.26 1.25 21.76
N GLY A 13 7.34 2.38 22.48
CA GLY A 13 6.42 3.50 22.27
C GLY A 13 6.51 4.12 20.88
N LEU A 14 7.72 4.32 20.33
CA LEU A 14 7.88 4.81 18.96
C LEU A 14 7.32 3.82 17.93
N ARG A 15 7.57 2.52 18.09
CA ARG A 15 6.98 1.47 17.24
C ARG A 15 5.46 1.43 17.33
N THR A 16 4.91 1.68 18.52
CA THR A 16 3.47 1.77 18.74
C THR A 16 2.86 2.91 17.91
N LEU A 17 3.47 4.10 17.95
CA LEU A 17 3.02 5.21 17.10
C LEU A 17 3.07 4.85 15.61
N GLY A 18 4.17 4.25 15.15
CA GLY A 18 4.34 3.86 13.76
C GLY A 18 3.28 2.85 13.30
N VAL A 19 3.06 1.76 14.05
CA VAL A 19 2.12 0.71 13.62
C VAL A 19 0.67 1.17 13.69
N LEU A 20 0.30 1.97 14.70
CA LEU A 20 -1.05 2.51 14.80
C LEU A 20 -1.36 3.50 13.67
N ALA A 21 -0.40 4.35 13.30
CA ALA A 21 -0.56 5.24 12.15
C ALA A 21 -0.79 4.46 10.85
N VAL A 22 -0.05 3.37 10.63
CA VAL A 22 -0.24 2.52 9.45
C VAL A 22 -1.59 1.82 9.47
N ILE A 23 -2.04 1.28 10.62
CA ILE A 23 -3.38 0.68 10.75
C ILE A 23 -4.47 1.70 10.42
N LEU A 24 -4.38 2.89 11.00
CA LEU A 24 -5.38 3.95 10.83
C LEU A 24 -5.42 4.46 9.39
N TYR A 25 -4.29 4.50 8.68
CA TYR A 25 -4.25 4.81 7.25
C TYR A 25 -5.07 3.82 6.42
N HIS A 26 -4.97 2.52 6.71
CA HIS A 26 -5.72 1.52 5.94
C HIS A 26 -7.21 1.49 6.31
N LEU A 27 -7.55 1.76 7.58
CA LEU A 27 -8.94 1.80 8.02
C LEU A 27 -9.67 3.08 7.59
N TYR A 28 -8.99 4.22 7.59
CA TYR A 28 -9.57 5.53 7.29
C TYR A 28 -8.62 6.39 6.44
N PRO A 29 -8.30 5.97 5.21
CA PRO A 29 -7.31 6.64 4.36
C PRO A 29 -7.66 8.11 4.09
N GLN A 30 -8.95 8.46 4.05
CA GLN A 30 -9.39 9.83 3.82
C GLN A 30 -9.24 10.76 5.05
N LYS A 31 -9.29 10.19 6.27
CA LYS A 31 -9.17 10.96 7.51
C LYS A 31 -7.73 11.01 8.04
N ILE A 32 -6.97 9.93 7.82
CA ILE A 32 -5.60 9.77 8.29
C ILE A 32 -4.71 9.57 7.07
N GLN A 33 -4.65 10.62 6.24
CA GLN A 33 -4.04 10.57 4.91
C GLN A 33 -2.53 10.28 4.97
N GLY A 34 -1.87 10.73 6.04
CA GLY A 34 -0.44 10.57 6.25
C GLY A 34 -0.06 9.37 7.11
N GLY A 35 -0.98 8.48 7.50
CA GLY A 35 -0.64 7.39 8.41
C GLY A 35 0.37 6.38 7.83
N PHE A 36 0.48 6.29 6.50
CA PHE A 36 1.53 5.55 5.80
C PHE A 36 2.96 6.02 6.17
N LEU A 37 3.12 7.25 6.66
CA LEU A 37 4.37 7.80 7.17
C LEU A 37 4.87 7.06 8.43
N GLY A 38 4.01 6.29 9.11
CA GLY A 38 4.42 5.39 10.19
C GLY A 38 5.53 4.41 9.75
N VAL A 39 5.55 4.04 8.47
CA VAL A 39 6.62 3.21 7.86
C VAL A 39 7.98 3.91 7.90
N VAL A 40 8.02 5.24 7.70
CA VAL A 40 9.25 6.04 7.78
C VAL A 40 9.86 5.94 9.17
N LEU A 41 9.03 5.88 10.21
CA LEU A 41 9.50 5.73 11.58
C LEU A 41 10.32 4.47 11.77
N PHE A 42 9.82 3.35 11.24
CA PHE A 42 10.51 2.07 11.36
C PHE A 42 11.83 2.05 10.57
N PHE A 43 11.87 2.63 9.37
CA PHE A 43 13.11 2.73 8.59
C PHE A 43 14.21 3.50 9.34
N VAL A 44 13.91 4.71 9.84
CA VAL A 44 14.91 5.51 10.55
C VAL A 44 15.34 4.81 11.84
N LEU A 45 14.39 4.22 12.59
CA LEU A 45 14.69 3.48 13.81
C LEU A 45 15.60 2.26 13.54
N SER A 46 15.32 1.51 12.48
CA SER A 46 16.12 0.34 12.09
C SER A 46 17.52 0.73 11.63
N GLY A 47 17.65 1.80 10.83
CA GLY A 47 18.94 2.37 10.45
C GLY A 47 19.80 2.70 11.68
N TYR A 48 19.22 3.39 12.66
CA TYR A 48 19.90 3.77 13.90
C TYR A 48 20.32 2.54 14.73
N LEU A 49 19.37 1.64 15.03
CA LEU A 49 19.61 0.49 15.92
C LEU A 49 20.58 -0.53 15.34
N VAL A 50 20.49 -0.80 14.04
CA VAL A 50 21.41 -1.72 13.37
C VAL A 50 22.83 -1.15 13.40
N THR A 51 22.99 0.11 13.01
CA THR A 51 24.31 0.76 12.92
C THR A 51 24.96 0.87 14.30
N ASP A 52 24.22 1.32 15.30
CA ASP A 52 24.68 1.40 16.69
C ASP A 52 25.03 0.00 17.25
N SER A 53 24.29 -1.05 16.89
CA SER A 53 24.63 -2.43 17.24
C SER A 53 25.94 -2.91 16.60
N LEU A 54 26.16 -2.65 15.32
CA LEU A 54 27.38 -3.05 14.60
C LEU A 54 28.60 -2.26 15.08
N LEU A 55 28.45 -0.95 15.31
CA LEU A 55 29.48 -0.10 15.90
C LEU A 55 29.90 -0.58 17.30
N ARG A 56 28.93 -0.98 18.14
CA ARG A 56 29.24 -1.56 19.45
C ARG A 56 29.98 -2.88 19.34
N GLU A 57 29.56 -3.77 18.44
CA GLU A 57 30.27 -5.03 18.21
C GLU A 57 31.72 -4.73 17.80
N TYR A 58 31.92 -3.89 16.78
CA TYR A 58 33.26 -3.51 16.33
C TYR A 58 34.10 -2.84 17.42
N THR A 59 33.51 -1.98 18.25
CA THR A 59 34.22 -1.35 19.37
C THR A 59 34.68 -2.40 20.39
N LYS A 60 33.85 -3.43 20.67
CA LYS A 60 34.17 -4.49 21.65
C LYS A 60 35.14 -5.54 21.11
N THR A 61 35.01 -5.95 19.85
CA THR A 61 35.71 -7.14 19.30
C THR A 61 36.67 -6.82 18.16
N LYS A 62 36.70 -5.57 17.66
CA LYS A 62 37.42 -5.15 16.45
C LYS A 62 37.02 -5.94 15.18
N LYS A 63 35.91 -6.68 15.22
CA LYS A 63 35.42 -7.51 14.11
C LYS A 63 33.90 -7.39 14.02
N ILE A 64 33.39 -7.14 12.82
CA ILE A 64 31.97 -7.32 12.50
C ILE A 64 31.79 -8.74 11.98
N ARG A 65 30.75 -9.45 12.44
CA ARG A 65 30.44 -10.83 12.03
C ARG A 65 29.11 -10.89 11.27
N PRO A 66 29.10 -10.71 9.94
CA PRO A 66 27.88 -10.67 9.14
C PRO A 66 27.00 -11.91 9.32
N LEU A 67 27.57 -13.12 9.28
CA LEU A 67 26.82 -14.37 9.46
C LEU A 67 26.06 -14.42 10.79
N LYS A 68 26.67 -13.96 11.89
CA LYS A 68 26.03 -13.89 13.21
C LYS A 68 24.91 -12.84 13.23
N PHE A 69 25.11 -11.73 12.54
CA PHE A 69 24.10 -10.68 12.41
C PHE A 69 22.90 -11.19 11.60
N TRP A 70 23.13 -11.73 10.40
CA TRP A 70 22.09 -12.27 9.52
C TRP A 70 21.33 -13.41 10.19
N GLY A 71 22.00 -14.34 10.87
CA GLY A 71 21.33 -15.40 11.61
C GLY A 71 20.36 -14.86 12.67
N LYS A 72 20.75 -13.83 13.43
CA LYS A 72 19.85 -13.18 14.41
C LYS A 72 18.66 -12.48 13.76
N ARG A 73 18.87 -11.85 12.60
CA ARG A 73 17.79 -11.19 11.84
C ARG A 73 16.85 -12.22 11.23
N ALA A 74 17.39 -13.31 10.69
CA ALA A 74 16.61 -14.39 10.13
C ALA A 74 15.68 -15.03 11.18
N LYS A 75 16.21 -15.33 12.38
CA LYS A 75 15.40 -15.83 13.51
C LYS A 75 14.31 -14.87 13.96
N ARG A 76 14.47 -13.56 13.73
CA ARG A 76 13.50 -12.52 14.10
C ARG A 76 12.40 -12.34 13.04
N ILE A 77 12.74 -12.48 11.77
CA ILE A 77 11.90 -12.11 10.63
C ILE A 77 11.14 -13.33 10.08
N TYR A 78 11.87 -14.36 9.63
CA TYR A 78 11.26 -15.46 8.87
C TYR A 78 10.18 -16.26 9.63
N PRO A 79 10.30 -16.55 10.93
CA PRO A 79 9.27 -17.35 11.62
C PRO A 79 7.85 -16.78 11.47
N MET A 80 7.71 -15.49 11.72
CA MET A 80 6.42 -14.80 11.64
C MET A 80 5.98 -14.59 10.19
N LEU A 81 6.90 -14.22 9.29
CA LEU A 81 6.61 -14.09 7.87
C LEU A 81 6.04 -15.39 7.29
N LEU A 82 6.72 -16.52 7.55
CA LEU A 82 6.30 -17.84 7.10
C LEU A 82 4.96 -18.24 7.72
N ALA A 83 4.75 -18.01 9.02
CA ALA A 83 3.50 -18.33 9.68
C ALA A 83 2.30 -17.63 9.02
N VAL A 84 2.45 -16.34 8.68
CA VAL A 84 1.39 -15.57 8.03
C VAL A 84 1.06 -16.15 6.66
N PHE A 85 2.05 -16.47 5.82
CA PHE A 85 1.80 -17.15 4.55
C PHE A 85 1.12 -18.51 4.75
N LEU A 86 1.64 -19.36 5.64
CA LEU A 86 1.14 -20.72 5.84
C LEU A 86 -0.29 -20.76 6.41
N ILE A 87 -0.70 -19.74 7.15
CA ILE A 87 -2.06 -19.61 7.72
C ILE A 87 -3.02 -18.95 6.72
N VAL A 88 -2.59 -17.91 6.02
CA VAL A 88 -3.46 -17.16 5.10
C VAL A 88 -3.69 -17.92 3.80
N SER A 89 -2.70 -18.65 3.28
CA SER A 89 -2.82 -19.35 1.99
C SER A 89 -3.94 -20.40 1.93
N PRO A 90 -4.13 -21.28 2.93
CA PRO A 90 -5.30 -22.17 2.96
C PRO A 90 -6.62 -21.42 2.96
N TYR A 91 -6.70 -20.32 3.71
CA TYR A 91 -7.91 -19.50 3.72
C TYR A 91 -8.20 -18.94 2.32
N LEU A 92 -7.20 -18.40 1.62
CA LEU A 92 -7.38 -17.88 0.26
C LEU A 92 -7.82 -19.00 -0.70
N PHE A 93 -7.24 -20.19 -0.59
CA PHE A 93 -7.62 -21.33 -1.42
C PHE A 93 -9.10 -21.73 -1.26
N PHE A 94 -9.60 -21.80 -0.02
CA PHE A 94 -10.98 -22.24 0.24
C PHE A 94 -12.02 -21.12 0.07
N PHE A 95 -11.67 -19.87 0.35
CA PHE A 95 -12.66 -18.79 0.48
C PHE A 95 -12.44 -17.59 -0.46
N GLN A 96 -11.26 -17.43 -1.05
CA GLN A 96 -10.89 -16.29 -1.90
C GLN A 96 -9.94 -16.69 -3.04
N GLN A 97 -10.38 -17.61 -3.90
CA GLN A 97 -9.56 -18.16 -4.98
C GLN A 97 -9.04 -17.11 -5.98
N ASN A 98 -9.75 -15.98 -6.12
CA ASN A 98 -9.32 -14.84 -6.91
C ASN A 98 -8.00 -14.23 -6.39
N GLN A 99 -7.76 -14.23 -5.08
CA GLN A 99 -6.53 -13.73 -4.46
C GLN A 99 -5.39 -14.76 -4.40
N MET A 100 -5.60 -15.99 -4.91
CA MET A 100 -4.53 -16.98 -5.05
C MET A 100 -3.60 -16.67 -6.23
N LYS A 101 -4.03 -15.86 -7.20
CA LYS A 101 -3.22 -15.53 -8.37
C LYS A 101 -1.99 -14.72 -7.95
N GLY A 102 -0.80 -15.15 -8.38
CA GLY A 102 0.45 -14.47 -8.04
C GLY A 102 0.93 -14.71 -6.60
N LEU A 103 0.27 -15.57 -5.83
CA LEU A 103 0.66 -15.92 -4.46
C LEU A 103 2.07 -16.50 -4.39
N ARG A 104 2.44 -17.40 -5.31
CA ARG A 104 3.80 -17.94 -5.43
C ARG A 104 4.84 -16.84 -5.57
N SER A 105 4.60 -15.88 -6.46
CA SER A 105 5.53 -14.79 -6.73
C SER A 105 5.64 -13.85 -5.54
N ASN A 106 4.51 -13.53 -4.89
CA ASN A 106 4.49 -12.79 -3.63
C ASN A 106 5.29 -13.50 -2.54
N PHE A 107 5.09 -14.80 -2.35
CA PHE A 107 5.81 -15.61 -1.38
C PHE A 107 7.32 -15.62 -1.67
N LEU A 108 7.74 -16.04 -2.86
CA LEU A 108 9.15 -16.16 -3.21
C LEU A 108 9.86 -14.80 -3.14
N SER A 109 9.27 -13.75 -3.70
CA SER A 109 9.87 -12.41 -3.64
C SER A 109 9.94 -11.85 -2.21
N SER A 110 8.99 -12.21 -1.33
CA SER A 110 9.06 -11.88 0.10
C SER A 110 10.18 -12.63 0.82
N ILE A 111 10.34 -13.93 0.54
CA ILE A 111 11.42 -14.75 1.12
C ILE A 111 12.80 -14.23 0.69
N PHE A 112 12.96 -13.83 -0.57
CA PHE A 112 14.21 -13.26 -1.06
C PHE A 112 14.38 -11.76 -0.76
N MET A 113 13.45 -11.13 -0.05
CA MET A 113 13.47 -9.70 0.31
C MET A 113 13.53 -8.78 -0.92
N VAL A 114 12.88 -9.16 -2.02
CA VAL A 114 12.81 -8.40 -3.29
C VAL A 114 11.37 -8.10 -3.74
N GLN A 115 10.38 -8.29 -2.86
CA GLN A 115 8.97 -8.09 -3.17
C GLN A 115 8.65 -6.66 -3.64
N ASN A 116 9.35 -5.65 -3.11
CA ASN A 116 9.19 -4.26 -3.56
C ASN A 116 9.54 -4.10 -5.05
N TRP A 117 10.63 -4.70 -5.51
CA TRP A 117 11.05 -4.67 -6.92
C TRP A 117 10.15 -5.52 -7.81
N TRP A 118 9.73 -6.69 -7.31
CA TRP A 118 8.75 -7.51 -8.01
C TRP A 118 7.43 -6.74 -8.21
N GLN A 119 6.90 -6.06 -7.19
CA GLN A 119 5.68 -5.25 -7.34
C GLN A 119 5.87 -4.07 -8.29
N ILE A 120 7.03 -3.40 -8.28
CA ILE A 120 7.37 -2.37 -9.28
C ILE A 120 7.30 -2.94 -10.70
N GLN A 121 7.81 -4.16 -10.91
CA GLN A 121 7.81 -4.81 -12.21
C GLN A 121 6.40 -5.25 -12.64
N GLN A 122 5.52 -5.57 -11.69
CA GLN A 122 4.13 -5.88 -12.02
C GLN A 122 3.44 -4.65 -12.61
N GLY A 123 3.66 -3.47 -12.04
CA GLY A 123 3.03 -2.21 -12.46
C GLY A 123 1.84 -1.81 -11.59
N SER A 124 1.49 -2.62 -10.60
CA SER A 124 0.29 -2.44 -9.77
C SER A 124 0.43 -1.24 -8.86
N SER A 125 -0.59 -0.38 -8.85
CA SER A 125 -0.63 0.76 -7.93
C SER A 125 -0.78 0.26 -6.48
N TYR A 126 0.07 0.77 -5.59
CA TYR A 126 -0.10 0.58 -4.14
C TYR A 126 -1.26 1.42 -3.59
N PHE A 127 -1.54 2.58 -4.19
CA PHE A 127 -2.45 3.58 -3.64
C PHE A 127 -3.86 3.53 -4.23
N ALA A 128 -4.05 2.95 -5.42
CA ALA A 128 -5.36 2.80 -6.05
C ALA A 128 -6.22 1.69 -5.43
N ASP A 129 -5.61 0.72 -4.75
CA ASP A 129 -6.28 -0.52 -4.32
C ASP A 129 -6.11 -0.81 -2.83
N ALA A 130 -6.84 -0.06 -1.98
CA ALA A 130 -6.76 -0.19 -0.53
C ALA A 130 -7.18 -1.59 0.01
N ALA A 131 -7.89 -2.42 -0.78
CA ALA A 131 -8.47 -3.68 -0.30
C ALA A 131 -8.50 -4.88 -1.29
N GLY A 132 -8.06 -4.73 -2.55
CA GLY A 132 -8.53 -5.61 -3.64
C GLY A 132 -7.70 -6.84 -4.01
N GLU A 133 -6.38 -6.73 -4.19
CA GLU A 133 -5.67 -7.70 -5.05
C GLU A 133 -4.69 -8.65 -4.34
N SER A 134 -4.06 -8.23 -3.24
CA SER A 134 -3.17 -9.13 -2.49
C SER A 134 -3.11 -8.78 -1.01
N PRO A 135 -3.37 -9.75 -0.10
CA PRO A 135 -3.27 -9.55 1.34
C PRO A 135 -1.82 -9.39 1.82
N PHE A 136 -0.85 -9.43 0.90
CA PHE A 136 0.57 -9.42 1.18
C PHE A 136 1.29 -8.18 0.60
N LYS A 137 0.57 -7.19 0.03
CA LYS A 137 1.17 -6.02 -0.64
C LYS A 137 2.14 -5.27 0.29
N HIS A 138 1.79 -5.09 1.57
CA HIS A 138 2.57 -4.38 2.60
C HIS A 138 3.94 -4.99 2.93
N ILE A 139 4.23 -6.22 2.50
CA ILE A 139 5.53 -6.85 2.76
C ILE A 139 6.68 -6.13 2.00
N TYR A 140 6.38 -5.21 1.05
CA TYR A 140 7.38 -4.38 0.36
C TYR A 140 8.30 -3.65 1.35
N TYR A 141 7.73 -3.16 2.46
CA TYR A 141 8.47 -2.49 3.53
C TYR A 141 9.56 -3.41 4.10
N LEU A 142 9.18 -4.66 4.39
CA LEU A 142 10.08 -5.66 4.93
C LEU A 142 11.16 -6.05 3.92
N ALA A 143 10.85 -6.03 2.62
CA ALA A 143 11.83 -6.26 1.56
C ALA A 143 12.91 -5.17 1.53
N ILE A 144 12.52 -3.89 1.58
CA ILE A 144 13.47 -2.76 1.65
C ILE A 144 14.35 -2.87 2.91
N GLU A 145 13.72 -3.13 4.07
CA GLU A 145 14.43 -3.31 5.34
C GLU A 145 15.37 -4.54 5.31
N GLY A 146 14.93 -5.63 4.70
CA GLY A 146 15.69 -6.86 4.51
C GLY A 146 16.94 -6.65 3.64
N GLN A 147 16.82 -5.91 2.54
CA GLN A 147 17.95 -5.51 1.70
C GLN A 147 18.97 -4.71 2.52
N PHE A 148 18.53 -3.75 3.33
CA PHE A 148 19.41 -3.03 4.23
C PHE A 148 20.11 -3.97 5.23
N PHE A 149 19.40 -4.94 5.82
CA PHE A 149 20.02 -5.92 6.72
C PHE A 149 21.06 -6.81 6.04
N ILE A 150 20.88 -7.13 4.76
CA ILE A 150 21.83 -7.92 3.96
C ILE A 150 23.10 -7.10 3.70
N PHE A 151 22.97 -5.91 3.11
CA PHE A 151 24.11 -5.13 2.63
C PHE A 151 24.81 -4.29 3.71
N TRP A 152 24.07 -3.76 4.68
CA TRP A 152 24.63 -2.79 5.64
C TRP A 152 25.77 -3.33 6.51
N PRO A 153 25.79 -4.59 6.99
CA PRO A 153 26.96 -5.14 7.68
C PRO A 153 28.25 -5.12 6.84
N LEU A 154 28.14 -5.32 5.52
CA LEU A 154 29.28 -5.28 4.60
C LEU A 154 29.75 -3.83 4.38
N ILE A 155 28.80 -2.91 4.19
CA ILE A 155 29.08 -1.47 4.13
C ILE A 155 29.75 -1.01 5.44
N MET A 156 29.27 -1.46 6.58
CA MET A 156 29.86 -1.14 7.87
C MET A 156 31.30 -1.63 8.00
N ILE A 157 31.64 -2.81 7.45
CA ILE A 157 33.03 -3.29 7.40
C ILE A 157 33.89 -2.33 6.57
N PHE A 158 33.41 -1.90 5.40
CA PHE A 158 34.09 -0.90 4.58
C PHE A 158 34.28 0.43 5.34
N LEU A 159 33.23 0.96 5.97
CA LEU A 159 33.28 2.21 6.73
C LEU A 159 34.28 2.14 7.90
N VAL A 160 34.31 1.06 8.67
CA VAL A 160 35.19 0.98 9.84
C VAL A 160 36.64 0.57 9.51
N LYS A 161 36.86 -0.15 8.40
CA LYS A 161 38.20 -0.64 8.02
C LYS A 161 38.91 0.20 6.96
N VAL A 162 38.17 0.84 6.07
CA VAL A 162 38.72 1.65 4.97
C VAL A 162 38.63 3.13 5.31
N ILE A 163 37.42 3.64 5.57
CA ILE A 163 37.22 5.06 5.89
C ILE A 163 37.82 5.41 7.27
N ARG A 164 37.73 4.51 8.25
CA ARG A 164 38.34 4.59 9.59
C ARG A 164 38.00 5.87 10.39
N SER A 165 37.06 6.69 9.94
CA SER A 165 36.67 7.96 10.56
C SER A 165 35.16 8.05 10.66
N LYS A 166 34.66 8.25 11.89
CA LYS A 166 33.23 8.43 12.15
C LYS A 166 32.64 9.66 11.44
N LYS A 167 33.43 10.74 11.36
CA LYS A 167 33.02 11.97 10.65
C LYS A 167 32.83 11.68 9.16
N HIS A 168 33.81 11.04 8.52
CA HIS A 168 33.71 10.71 7.10
C HIS A 168 32.63 9.65 6.82
N SER A 169 32.43 8.66 7.71
CA SER A 169 31.31 7.71 7.59
C SER A 169 29.95 8.41 7.71
N PHE A 170 29.81 9.37 8.63
CA PHE A 170 28.60 10.20 8.74
C PHE A 170 28.37 11.01 7.46
N LEU A 171 29.39 11.70 6.95
CA LEU A 171 29.28 12.52 5.74
C LEU A 171 28.92 11.67 4.51
N LEU A 172 29.59 10.54 4.32
CA LEU A 172 29.30 9.62 3.21
C LEU A 172 27.88 9.05 3.31
N THR A 173 27.45 8.65 4.50
CA THR A 173 26.10 8.10 4.70
C THR A 173 25.01 9.16 4.42
N ASN A 174 25.23 10.42 4.83
CA ASN A 174 24.30 11.51 4.50
C ASN A 174 24.36 11.89 3.02
N PHE A 175 25.53 11.87 2.40
CA PHE A 175 25.65 12.08 0.96
C PHE A 175 24.82 11.06 0.17
N LEU A 176 24.90 9.77 0.52
CA LEU A 176 24.07 8.72 -0.09
C LEU A 176 22.57 8.92 0.21
N ALA A 177 22.20 9.42 1.39
CA ALA A 177 20.82 9.76 1.70
C ALA A 177 20.30 10.91 0.84
N ILE A 178 21.11 11.94 0.60
CA ILE A 178 20.78 13.06 -0.29
C ILE A 178 20.67 12.58 -1.74
N LEU A 179 21.58 11.72 -2.19
CA LEU A 179 21.52 11.14 -3.53
C LEU A 179 20.22 10.33 -3.73
N SER A 180 19.81 9.55 -2.74
CA SER A 180 18.54 8.82 -2.73
C SER A 180 17.32 9.77 -2.81
N LEU A 181 17.34 10.90 -2.12
CA LEU A 181 16.31 11.96 -2.26
C LEU A 181 16.31 12.56 -3.67
N ILE A 182 17.48 12.88 -4.24
CA ILE A 182 17.59 13.43 -5.59
C ILE A 182 17.00 12.45 -6.61
N LEU A 183 17.28 11.14 -6.47
CA LEU A 183 16.69 10.11 -7.32
C LEU A 183 15.17 10.06 -7.19
N MET A 184 14.61 10.19 -5.98
CA MET A 184 13.16 10.27 -5.77
C MET A 184 12.56 11.48 -6.51
N ILE A 185 13.15 12.67 -6.33
CA ILE A 185 12.70 13.91 -6.97
C ILE A 185 12.76 13.79 -8.50
N ALA A 186 13.85 13.25 -9.03
CA ALA A 186 14.07 13.14 -10.47
C ALA A 186 13.14 12.10 -11.14
N GLN A 187 12.76 11.04 -10.43
CA GLN A 187 11.91 9.97 -10.98
C GLN A 187 10.41 10.19 -10.73
N TYR A 188 10.04 10.99 -9.73
CA TYR A 188 8.64 11.29 -9.44
C TYR A 188 8.04 12.18 -10.53
N LYS A 189 6.86 11.79 -11.02
CA LYS A 189 6.12 12.50 -12.05
C LYS A 189 4.76 12.91 -11.48
N VAL A 190 4.49 14.21 -11.48
CA VAL A 190 3.21 14.77 -11.02
C VAL A 190 2.08 14.21 -11.88
N GLY A 191 0.97 13.82 -11.24
CA GLY A 191 -0.20 13.24 -11.91
C GLY A 191 -0.08 11.75 -12.23
N GLN A 192 1.09 11.11 -12.00
CA GLN A 192 1.28 9.67 -12.21
C GLN A 192 1.32 8.91 -10.89
N ASP A 193 1.04 7.61 -10.95
CA ASP A 193 1.12 6.73 -9.79
C ASP A 193 2.55 6.71 -9.19
N PRO A 194 2.70 6.98 -7.88
CA PRO A 194 4.02 7.10 -7.26
C PRO A 194 4.64 5.77 -6.82
N THR A 195 4.05 4.62 -7.14
CA THR A 195 4.47 3.30 -6.60
C THR A 195 5.95 3.02 -6.87
N ARG A 196 6.48 3.37 -8.06
CA ARG A 196 7.90 3.17 -8.38
C ARG A 196 8.84 3.89 -7.40
N VAL A 197 8.57 5.15 -7.08
CA VAL A 197 9.42 5.93 -6.16
C VAL A 197 9.10 5.62 -4.69
N TYR A 198 7.90 5.09 -4.41
CA TYR A 198 7.49 4.69 -3.07
C TYR A 198 8.05 3.31 -2.65
N TYR A 199 8.16 2.37 -3.59
CA TYR A 199 8.72 1.03 -3.39
C TYR A 199 10.21 0.94 -3.69
N GLY A 200 10.77 1.88 -4.45
CA GLY A 200 12.18 1.86 -4.84
C GLY A 200 13.10 1.91 -3.63
N THR A 201 13.96 0.91 -3.47
CA THR A 201 15.00 0.96 -2.43
C THR A 201 15.93 2.14 -2.68
N ASP A 202 16.28 2.40 -3.94
CA ASP A 202 17.07 3.54 -4.39
C ASP A 202 16.49 4.89 -3.97
N THR A 203 15.17 5.03 -4.00
CA THR A 203 14.46 6.27 -3.66
C THR A 203 14.04 6.35 -2.20
N ARG A 204 14.05 5.26 -1.43
CA ARG A 204 13.60 5.23 -0.02
C ARG A 204 14.70 4.99 1.01
N ILE A 205 15.87 4.51 0.58
CA ILE A 205 16.96 4.15 1.50
C ILE A 205 17.45 5.35 2.31
N PHE A 206 17.19 6.60 1.89
CA PHE A 206 17.50 7.78 2.69
C PHE A 206 16.96 7.72 4.12
N SER A 207 15.76 7.18 4.37
CA SER A 207 15.22 7.07 5.74
C SER A 207 16.11 6.17 6.62
N LEU A 208 16.53 5.02 6.08
CA LEU A 208 17.44 4.09 6.75
C LEU A 208 18.81 4.72 6.95
N LEU A 209 19.34 5.40 5.93
CA LEU A 209 20.65 6.05 5.97
C LEU A 209 20.69 7.23 6.94
N MET A 210 19.62 8.02 7.07
CA MET A 210 19.53 9.09 8.07
C MET A 210 19.59 8.55 9.50
N GLY A 211 18.85 7.47 9.77
CA GLY A 211 18.96 6.76 11.05
C GLY A 211 20.37 6.21 11.29
N ALA A 212 20.96 5.61 10.27
CA ALA A 212 22.30 5.01 10.33
C ALA A 212 23.40 6.05 10.53
N SER A 213 23.35 7.17 9.80
CA SER A 213 24.35 8.23 9.88
C SER A 213 24.42 8.77 11.32
N MET A 214 23.26 8.94 11.93
CA MET A 214 23.14 9.47 13.28
C MET A 214 23.85 8.62 14.35
N ALA A 215 23.89 7.30 14.18
CA ALA A 215 24.56 6.38 15.10
C ALA A 215 26.09 6.57 15.15
N PHE A 216 26.70 7.16 14.11
CA PHE A 216 28.14 7.45 14.12
C PHE A 216 28.51 8.59 15.08
N ILE A 217 27.69 9.64 15.11
CA ILE A 217 27.95 10.84 15.93
C ILE A 217 27.37 10.69 17.33
N TRP A 218 26.13 10.22 17.44
CA TRP A 218 25.43 10.08 18.72
C TRP A 218 25.06 8.61 19.01
N PRO A 219 26.05 7.75 19.29
CA PRO A 219 25.77 6.39 19.74
C PRO A 219 25.14 6.40 21.13
N MET A 220 24.21 5.48 21.36
CA MET A 220 23.33 5.45 22.53
C MET A 220 24.05 5.46 23.89
N ASN A 221 25.26 4.88 23.93
CA ASN A 221 26.07 4.73 25.14
C ASN A 221 27.07 5.86 25.37
N LYS A 222 27.17 6.86 24.47
CA LYS A 222 28.10 7.99 24.61
C LYS A 222 27.41 9.35 24.71
N MET A 223 26.08 9.38 24.85
CA MET A 223 25.34 10.62 25.06
C MET A 223 25.57 11.17 26.47
N PRO A 224 25.61 12.51 26.65
CA PRO A 224 25.84 13.14 27.95
C PRO A 224 24.70 12.82 28.92
N ALA A 225 25.05 12.31 30.10
CA ALA A 225 24.09 11.83 31.10
C ALA A 225 23.25 12.94 31.75
N LYS A 226 23.80 14.16 31.86
CA LYS A 226 23.15 15.30 32.51
C LYS A 226 23.05 16.47 31.52
N LEU A 227 21.88 17.09 31.48
CA LEU A 227 21.63 18.39 30.82
C LEU A 227 21.34 19.44 31.89
N ASN A 228 21.76 20.68 31.66
CA ASN A 228 21.35 21.81 32.50
C ASN A 228 19.83 22.09 32.34
N LYS A 229 19.25 22.92 33.22
CA LYS A 229 17.80 23.22 33.19
C LYS A 229 17.34 23.77 31.83
N LYS A 230 18.15 24.63 31.19
CA LYS A 230 17.87 25.19 29.86
C LYS A 230 17.81 24.10 28.77
N GLY A 231 18.78 23.17 28.75
CA GLY A 231 18.82 22.05 27.81
C GLY A 231 17.68 21.06 28.01
N GLN A 232 17.27 20.81 29.27
CA GLN A 232 16.09 19.99 29.56
C GLN A 232 14.79 20.65 29.07
N ALA A 233 14.63 21.96 29.30
CA ALA A 233 13.48 22.72 28.83
C ALA A 233 13.42 22.77 27.30
N PHE A 234 14.54 23.04 26.63
CA PHE A 234 14.65 23.03 25.18
C PHE A 234 14.30 21.65 24.60
N GLY A 235 14.90 20.58 25.12
CA GLY A 235 14.62 19.22 24.64
C GLY A 235 13.16 18.79 24.86
N ARG A 236 12.50 19.26 25.94
CA ARG A 236 11.07 19.04 26.17
C ARG A 236 10.20 19.79 25.17
N ASN A 237 10.48 21.08 24.92
CA ASN A 237 9.71 21.88 23.97
C ASN A 237 9.88 21.36 22.54
N LEU A 238 11.12 20.99 22.17
CA LEU A 238 11.42 20.37 20.90
C LEU A 238 10.71 19.03 20.74
N LEU A 239 10.64 18.20 21.80
CA LEU A 239 9.88 16.95 21.76
C LEU A 239 8.41 17.17 21.42
N TRP A 240 7.75 18.08 22.12
CA TRP A 240 6.33 18.35 21.87
C TRP A 240 6.09 18.97 20.49
N GLY A 241 6.97 19.87 20.04
CA GLY A 241 6.89 20.45 18.69
C GLY A 241 7.06 19.39 17.60
N VAL A 242 8.10 18.54 17.69
CA VAL A 242 8.34 17.44 16.74
C VAL A 242 7.20 16.43 16.77
N LEU A 243 6.71 16.06 17.96
CA LEU A 243 5.61 15.12 18.09
C LEU A 243 4.30 15.68 17.50
N ALA A 244 3.95 16.92 17.82
CA ALA A 244 2.77 17.58 17.29
C ALA A 244 2.84 17.68 15.76
N LEU A 245 3.96 18.13 15.20
CA LEU A 245 4.14 18.20 13.76
C LEU A 245 4.08 16.82 13.09
N THR A 246 4.68 15.79 13.70
CA THR A 246 4.58 14.42 13.20
C THR A 246 3.13 13.94 13.16
N LEU A 247 2.35 14.19 14.22
CA LEU A 247 0.94 13.82 14.29
C LEU A 247 0.09 14.59 13.26
N ILE A 248 0.35 15.90 13.06
CA ILE A 248 -0.29 16.71 12.02
C ILE A 248 -0.02 16.10 10.64
N LEU A 249 1.24 15.77 10.33
CA LEU A 249 1.59 15.15 9.05
C LEU A 249 0.94 13.77 8.89
N TYR A 250 0.83 12.97 9.96
CA TYR A 250 0.12 11.68 9.91
C TYR A 250 -1.37 11.82 9.58
N VAL A 251 -2.00 12.94 9.93
CA VAL A 251 -3.42 13.19 9.62
C VAL A 251 -3.59 13.77 8.22
N PHE A 252 -2.78 14.76 7.85
CA PHE A 252 -3.09 15.64 6.71
C PHE A 252 -2.22 15.48 5.47
N MET A 253 -1.13 14.70 5.51
CA MET A 253 -0.21 14.61 4.37
C MET A 253 -0.67 13.54 3.37
N PRO A 254 -1.16 13.89 2.16
CA PRO A 254 -1.74 12.92 1.25
C PRO A 254 -0.67 12.07 0.59
N ALA A 255 -0.89 10.76 0.52
CA ALA A 255 0.11 9.82 0.02
C ALA A 255 0.48 10.04 -1.45
N GLN A 256 -0.47 10.47 -2.29
CA GLN A 256 -0.26 10.70 -3.73
C GLN A 256 0.13 12.15 -4.08
N SER A 257 0.23 13.04 -3.09
CA SER A 257 0.53 14.47 -3.31
C SER A 257 2.00 14.70 -3.71
N PRO A 258 2.29 15.68 -4.60
CA PRO A 258 3.67 16.07 -4.93
C PRO A 258 4.52 16.45 -3.71
N VAL A 259 3.92 17.06 -2.69
CA VAL A 259 4.60 17.43 -1.43
C VAL A 259 5.24 16.21 -0.76
N THR A 260 4.64 15.03 -0.90
CA THR A 260 5.15 13.77 -0.33
C THR A 260 6.50 13.37 -0.94
N TYR A 261 6.65 13.51 -2.25
CA TYR A 261 7.81 13.00 -2.98
C TYR A 261 8.86 14.07 -3.28
N TYR A 262 8.50 15.36 -3.31
CA TYR A 262 9.44 16.48 -3.44
C TYR A 262 10.08 16.90 -2.10
N GLY A 263 10.41 15.93 -1.25
CA GLY A 263 11.13 16.15 0.02
C GLY A 263 10.32 15.93 1.28
N GLY A 264 8.99 15.78 1.20
CA GLY A 264 8.14 15.52 2.37
C GLY A 264 8.53 14.26 3.14
N LEU A 265 8.74 13.13 2.44
CA LEU A 265 9.21 11.88 3.07
C LEU A 265 10.59 12.03 3.73
N TRP A 266 11.48 12.82 3.14
CA TRP A 266 12.80 13.12 3.72
C TRP A 266 12.67 13.99 4.96
N PHE A 267 11.80 15.00 4.93
CA PHE A 267 11.51 15.85 6.08
C PHE A 267 10.90 15.05 7.25
N VAL A 268 9.95 14.16 6.98
CA VAL A 268 9.39 13.25 8.00
C VAL A 268 10.48 12.31 8.56
N SER A 269 11.43 11.89 7.74
CA SER A 269 12.59 11.10 8.19
C SER A 269 13.47 11.90 9.16
N LEU A 270 13.65 13.20 8.90
CA LEU A 270 14.36 14.13 9.79
C LEU A 270 13.61 14.29 11.13
N LEU A 271 12.29 14.52 11.10
CA LEU A 271 11.48 14.60 12.32
C LEU A 271 11.55 13.32 13.14
N THR A 272 11.46 12.17 12.48
CA THR A 272 11.59 10.87 13.14
C THR A 272 12.97 10.71 13.77
N MET A 273 14.03 11.10 13.06
CA MET A 273 15.40 11.05 13.59
C MET A 273 15.52 11.91 14.85
N LEU A 274 14.97 13.14 14.85
CA LEU A 274 14.93 14.00 16.03
C LEU A 274 14.15 13.34 17.18
N LEU A 275 12.99 12.75 16.89
CA LEU A 275 12.17 12.06 17.89
C LEU A 275 12.94 10.89 18.55
N ILE A 276 13.61 10.05 17.75
CA ILE A 276 14.46 8.95 18.23
C ILE A 276 15.56 9.49 19.16
N LEU A 277 16.24 10.57 18.77
CA LEU A 277 17.31 11.15 19.56
C LEU A 277 16.84 11.70 20.89
N LEU A 278 15.71 12.40 20.89
CA LEU A 278 15.11 12.93 22.11
C LEU A 278 14.72 11.79 23.05
N VAL A 279 14.15 10.71 22.54
CA VAL A 279 13.78 9.52 23.31
C VAL A 279 15.01 8.78 23.87
N VAL A 280 16.09 8.68 23.10
CA VAL A 280 17.32 8.00 23.53
C VAL A 280 18.16 8.85 24.49
N HIS A 281 18.00 10.18 24.50
CA HIS A 281 18.83 11.07 25.30
C HIS A 281 18.61 10.85 26.82
N PRO A 282 19.64 10.45 27.61
CA PRO A 282 19.48 10.12 29.03
C PRO A 282 19.09 11.31 29.91
N GLY A 283 19.53 12.52 29.53
CA GLY A 283 19.18 13.75 30.23
C GLY A 283 17.75 14.26 30.01
N LEU A 284 16.93 13.59 29.18
CA LEU A 284 15.55 13.99 28.89
C LEU A 284 14.54 13.01 29.48
N LYS A 285 13.35 13.52 29.83
CA LYS A 285 12.23 12.69 30.30
C LYS A 285 11.46 12.00 29.15
N ALA A 286 11.83 12.26 27.89
CA ALA A 286 11.16 11.74 26.70
C ALA A 286 10.99 10.21 26.75
N ASN A 287 12.03 9.46 27.11
CA ASN A 287 11.94 8.00 27.25
C ASN A 287 10.78 7.57 28.15
N LYS A 288 10.53 8.28 29.26
CA LYS A 288 9.45 7.94 30.22
C LYS A 288 8.06 8.10 29.60
N ILE A 289 7.86 9.12 28.77
CA ILE A 289 6.58 9.37 28.09
C ILE A 289 6.22 8.17 27.19
N PHE A 290 7.21 7.64 26.48
CA PHE A 290 7.05 6.48 25.59
C PHE A 290 7.18 5.11 26.30
N SER A 291 7.34 5.11 27.63
CA SER A 291 7.54 3.89 28.42
C SER A 291 6.33 3.64 29.31
N ASN A 292 5.33 2.95 28.79
CA ASN A 292 4.17 2.47 29.55
C ASN A 292 3.81 1.05 29.10
N LYS A 293 3.01 0.33 29.91
CA LYS A 293 2.66 -1.08 29.65
C LYS A 293 1.95 -1.28 28.30
N LEU A 294 1.09 -0.35 27.90
CA LEU A 294 0.35 -0.43 26.63
C LEU A 294 1.31 -0.29 25.43
N PHE A 295 2.17 0.72 25.46
CA PHE A 295 3.18 0.95 24.43
C PHE A 295 4.22 -0.17 24.36
N ASP A 296 4.58 -0.75 25.50
CA ASP A 296 5.44 -1.92 25.53
C ASP A 296 4.74 -3.13 24.90
N TYR A 297 3.46 -3.36 25.24
CA TYR A 297 2.67 -4.44 24.67
C TYR A 297 2.56 -4.33 23.15
N ILE A 298 2.07 -3.19 22.64
CA ILE A 298 1.87 -2.98 21.20
C ILE A 298 3.23 -2.95 20.49
N GLY A 299 4.18 -2.18 20.99
CA GLY A 299 5.49 -1.99 20.35
C GLY A 299 6.36 -3.25 20.30
N SER A 300 6.25 -4.14 21.28
CA SER A 300 6.96 -5.44 21.25
C SER A 300 6.35 -6.42 20.23
N ARG A 301 5.08 -6.22 19.86
CA ARG A 301 4.31 -7.02 18.89
C ARG A 301 4.12 -6.34 17.54
N SER A 302 4.69 -5.15 17.36
CA SER A 302 4.44 -4.31 16.18
C SER A 302 4.74 -5.03 14.86
N TYR A 303 5.69 -5.97 14.86
CA TYR A 303 6.00 -6.78 13.70
C TYR A 303 4.86 -7.75 13.33
N GLY A 304 4.34 -8.50 14.30
CA GLY A 304 3.16 -9.36 14.09
C GLY A 304 1.93 -8.56 13.68
N ILE A 305 1.69 -7.44 14.36
CA ILE A 305 0.57 -6.52 14.05
C ILE A 305 0.66 -6.05 12.60
N TYR A 306 1.85 -5.58 12.19
CA TYR A 306 2.09 -5.15 10.82
C TYR A 306 1.82 -6.27 9.81
N LEU A 307 2.30 -7.49 10.06
CA LEU A 307 2.10 -8.59 9.13
C LEU A 307 0.63 -9.02 9.01
N TRP A 308 -0.11 -9.03 10.12
CA TRP A 308 -1.50 -9.49 10.14
C TRP A 308 -2.51 -8.46 9.64
N GLN A 309 -2.20 -7.16 9.68
CA GLN A 309 -3.18 -6.11 9.41
C GLN A 309 -3.81 -6.21 8.00
N LEU A 310 -3.02 -6.29 6.92
CA LEU A 310 -3.54 -6.33 5.55
C LEU A 310 -4.27 -7.64 5.24
N PRO A 311 -3.78 -8.82 5.65
CA PRO A 311 -4.56 -10.03 5.53
C PRO A 311 -5.94 -9.88 6.17
N VAL A 312 -6.02 -9.40 7.41
CA VAL A 312 -7.30 -9.20 8.11
C VAL A 312 -8.19 -8.20 7.37
N PHE A 313 -7.64 -7.07 6.90
CA PHE A 313 -8.40 -6.09 6.14
C PHE A 313 -8.95 -6.68 4.83
N ALA A 314 -8.14 -7.42 4.08
CA ALA A 314 -8.57 -8.11 2.87
C ALA A 314 -9.65 -9.18 3.17
N LEU A 315 -9.55 -9.89 4.30
CA LEU A 315 -10.57 -10.86 4.71
C LEU A 315 -11.92 -10.21 4.95
N VAL A 316 -11.94 -9.09 5.68
CA VAL A 316 -13.17 -8.40 6.05
C VAL A 316 -13.75 -7.64 4.85
N ALA A 317 -12.90 -6.96 4.07
CA ALA A 317 -13.31 -6.24 2.88
C ALA A 317 -13.83 -7.13 1.75
N ALA A 318 -13.59 -8.45 1.79
CA ALA A 318 -14.17 -9.40 0.84
C ALA A 318 -15.56 -9.92 1.25
N LYS A 319 -15.98 -9.69 2.50
CA LYS A 319 -17.21 -10.29 3.07
C LYS A 319 -18.21 -9.28 3.61
N VAL A 320 -17.80 -8.02 3.78
CA VAL A 320 -18.63 -7.01 4.43
C VAL A 320 -18.73 -5.75 3.58
N VAL A 321 -19.97 -5.26 3.41
CA VAL A 321 -20.31 -4.06 2.61
C VAL A 321 -19.62 -2.80 3.15
N ASN A 322 -19.66 -2.61 4.47
CA ASN A 322 -19.06 -1.45 5.14
C ASN A 322 -17.97 -1.89 6.14
N PRO A 323 -16.76 -2.23 5.67
CA PRO A 323 -15.67 -2.71 6.53
C PRO A 323 -15.15 -1.61 7.48
N THR A 324 -15.46 -0.34 7.24
CA THR A 324 -15.00 0.80 8.05
C THR A 324 -16.01 1.26 9.11
N SER A 325 -17.19 0.63 9.17
CA SER A 325 -18.14 0.83 10.28
C SER A 325 -17.51 0.46 11.63
N TRP A 326 -17.89 1.19 12.68
CA TRP A 326 -17.21 1.15 13.98
C TRP A 326 -17.14 -0.28 14.57
N TYR A 327 -18.19 -1.09 14.41
CA TYR A 327 -18.22 -2.47 14.92
C TYR A 327 -17.29 -3.39 14.14
N ASN A 328 -17.21 -3.26 12.81
CA ASN A 328 -16.27 -4.02 11.99
C ASN A 328 -14.83 -3.62 12.27
N VAL A 329 -14.57 -2.35 12.54
CA VAL A 329 -13.24 -1.87 12.93
C VAL A 329 -12.82 -2.47 14.27
N ILE A 330 -13.71 -2.49 15.27
CA ILE A 330 -13.42 -3.14 16.56
C ILE A 330 -13.09 -4.62 16.36
N TRP A 331 -13.88 -5.34 15.56
CA TRP A 331 -13.61 -6.76 15.28
C TRP A 331 -12.30 -7.00 14.53
N GLN A 332 -11.98 -6.18 13.52
CA GLN A 332 -10.71 -6.25 12.79
C GLN A 332 -9.52 -6.02 13.73
N LEU A 333 -9.58 -4.98 14.56
CA LEU A 333 -8.52 -4.69 15.53
C LEU A 333 -8.38 -5.84 16.53
N ALA A 334 -9.49 -6.35 17.08
CA ALA A 334 -9.48 -7.48 17.99
C ALA A 334 -8.82 -8.72 17.35
N LEU A 335 -9.15 -9.02 16.10
CA LEU A 335 -8.56 -10.14 15.36
C LEU A 335 -7.06 -9.92 15.10
N ILE A 336 -6.64 -8.72 14.68
CA ILE A 336 -5.22 -8.38 14.48
C ILE A 336 -4.43 -8.56 15.78
N PHE A 337 -4.94 -8.02 16.90
CA PHE A 337 -4.28 -8.13 18.19
C PHE A 337 -4.25 -9.57 18.72
N ALA A 338 -5.34 -10.34 18.54
CA ALA A 338 -5.41 -11.74 18.94
C ALA A 338 -4.43 -12.61 18.14
N LEU A 339 -4.44 -12.49 16.81
CA LEU A 339 -3.50 -13.21 15.93
C LEU A 339 -2.06 -12.84 16.24
N SER A 340 -1.78 -11.55 16.41
CA SER A 340 -0.45 -11.05 16.75
C SER A 340 0.03 -11.57 18.10
N GLU A 341 -0.84 -11.60 19.12
CA GLU A 341 -0.48 -12.10 20.44
C GLU A 341 -0.24 -13.61 20.43
N PHE A 342 -1.13 -14.37 19.77
CA PHE A 342 -0.97 -15.81 19.62
C PHE A 342 0.35 -16.14 18.90
N SER A 343 0.57 -15.53 17.73
CA SER A 343 1.78 -15.79 16.95
C SER A 343 3.04 -15.29 17.67
N TYR A 344 2.97 -14.18 18.41
CA TYR A 344 4.09 -13.69 19.22
C TYR A 344 4.52 -14.70 20.29
N ARG A 345 3.56 -15.23 21.06
CA ARG A 345 3.84 -16.16 22.17
C ARG A 345 4.24 -17.55 21.71
N PHE A 346 3.57 -18.09 20.68
CA PHE A 346 3.70 -19.49 20.31
C PHE A 346 4.59 -19.73 19.09
N ILE A 347 4.89 -18.69 18.29
CA ILE A 347 5.71 -18.81 17.08
C ILE A 347 6.97 -17.96 17.20
N GLU A 348 6.84 -16.63 17.36
CA GLU A 348 7.98 -15.71 17.35
C GLU A 348 8.95 -15.98 18.51
N ARG A 349 8.48 -15.91 19.78
CA ARG A 349 9.38 -16.04 20.93
C ARG A 349 10.09 -17.39 20.99
N PRO A 350 9.41 -18.55 20.81
CA PRO A 350 10.06 -19.85 20.84
C PRO A 350 11.10 -20.00 19.73
N LEU A 351 10.78 -19.60 18.50
CA LEU A 351 11.68 -19.75 17.36
C LEU A 351 12.85 -18.76 17.40
N VAL A 352 12.65 -17.55 17.94
CA VAL A 352 13.77 -16.61 18.20
C VAL A 352 14.75 -17.18 19.22
N ALA A 353 14.25 -17.87 20.25
CA ALA A 353 15.07 -18.45 21.31
C ALA A 353 15.70 -19.80 20.92
N TYR A 354 15.13 -20.51 19.94
CA TYR A 354 15.59 -21.82 19.52
C TYR A 354 17.02 -21.80 18.97
N ASP A 355 17.81 -22.80 19.34
CA ASP A 355 19.14 -23.02 18.76
C ASP A 355 19.05 -23.92 17.52
N TYR A 356 19.14 -23.29 16.35
CA TYR A 356 19.00 -23.96 15.05
C TYR A 356 20.17 -24.89 14.72
N SER A 357 21.27 -24.85 15.48
CA SER A 357 22.33 -25.87 15.38
C SER A 357 21.76 -27.28 15.65
N ASN A 358 20.73 -27.38 16.50
CA ASN A 358 20.06 -28.63 16.87
C ASN A 358 18.97 -29.06 15.88
N LEU A 359 18.63 -28.22 14.88
CA LEU A 359 17.54 -28.52 13.96
C LEU A 359 17.87 -29.75 13.11
N TRP A 360 19.05 -29.77 12.48
CA TRP A 360 19.43 -30.87 11.59
C TRP A 360 19.60 -32.21 12.32
N PRO A 361 20.30 -32.29 13.47
CA PRO A 361 20.32 -33.51 14.29
C PRO A 361 18.92 -33.99 14.70
N TRP A 362 18.02 -33.07 15.06
CA TRP A 362 16.64 -33.41 15.41
C TRP A 362 15.88 -33.96 14.20
N VAL A 363 15.98 -33.33 13.02
CA VAL A 363 15.36 -33.79 11.78
C VAL A 363 15.86 -35.19 11.42
N MET A 364 17.17 -35.43 11.43
CA MET A 364 17.74 -36.74 11.11
C MET A 364 17.26 -37.82 12.08
N THR A 365 17.14 -37.49 13.37
CA THR A 365 16.58 -38.41 14.37
C THR A 365 15.12 -38.76 14.06
N LYS A 366 14.31 -37.79 13.59
CA LYS A 366 12.92 -38.03 13.19
C LYS A 366 12.81 -38.83 11.88
N VAL A 367 13.66 -38.57 10.90
CA VAL A 367 13.74 -39.35 9.66
C VAL A 367 14.08 -40.81 9.97
N GLU A 368 15.03 -41.04 10.87
CA GLU A 368 15.41 -42.39 11.30
C GLU A 368 14.27 -43.11 12.04
N GLN A 369 13.52 -42.40 12.89
CA GLN A 369 12.30 -42.94 13.53
C GLN A 369 11.23 -43.33 12.50
N ILE A 370 11.07 -42.56 11.43
CA ILE A 370 10.11 -42.86 10.35
C ILE A 370 10.58 -44.09 9.56
N LYS A 371 11.87 -44.19 9.22
CA LYS A 371 12.45 -45.36 8.52
C LYS A 371 12.30 -46.66 9.30
N GLN A 372 12.35 -46.60 10.63
CA GLN A 372 12.16 -47.75 11.52
C GLN A 372 10.67 -48.05 11.81
N GLU A 373 9.74 -47.53 11.00
CA GLU A 373 8.28 -47.67 11.16
C GLU A 373 7.70 -47.17 12.51
N LYS A 374 8.50 -46.45 13.32
CA LYS A 374 8.07 -45.84 14.59
C LYS A 374 7.32 -44.52 14.38
N TRP A 375 6.70 -44.31 13.22
CA TRP A 375 5.91 -43.10 12.96
C TRP A 375 4.70 -42.99 13.89
N ARG A 376 4.17 -44.12 14.40
CA ARG A 376 3.15 -44.16 15.47
C ARG A 376 3.62 -43.55 16.80
N ALA A 377 4.93 -43.43 17.02
CA ALA A 377 5.53 -42.79 18.20
C ALA A 377 5.75 -41.28 18.02
N LEU A 378 5.51 -40.72 16.83
CA LEU A 378 5.51 -39.27 16.65
C LEU A 378 4.28 -38.67 17.34
N PRO A 379 4.42 -37.57 18.08
CA PRO A 379 3.26 -36.89 18.64
C PRO A 379 2.32 -36.47 17.51
N VAL A 380 1.03 -36.78 17.61
CA VAL A 380 0.00 -36.45 16.59
C VAL A 380 0.07 -34.98 16.18
N ARG A 381 0.36 -34.08 17.12
CA ARG A 381 0.52 -32.63 16.86
C ARG A 381 1.66 -32.32 15.86
N VAL A 382 2.77 -33.05 15.91
CA VAL A 382 3.89 -32.86 14.96
C VAL A 382 3.45 -33.27 13.56
N ILE A 383 2.76 -34.40 13.43
CA ILE A 383 2.24 -34.87 12.14
C ILE A 383 1.25 -33.85 11.57
N LEU A 384 0.27 -33.40 12.36
CA LEU A 384 -0.75 -32.45 11.92
C LEU A 384 -0.13 -31.11 11.47
N VAL A 385 0.83 -30.57 12.22
CA VAL A 385 1.52 -29.33 11.84
C VAL A 385 2.35 -29.54 10.57
N SER A 386 3.09 -30.64 10.46
CA SER A 386 3.88 -30.93 9.25
C SER A 386 3.00 -31.09 8.00
N VAL A 387 1.86 -31.76 8.12
CA VAL A 387 0.88 -31.89 7.03
C VAL A 387 0.30 -30.54 6.67
N LEU A 388 -0.13 -29.72 7.64
CA LEU A 388 -0.65 -28.39 7.38
C LEU A 388 0.39 -27.52 6.64
N VAL A 389 1.64 -27.51 7.11
CA VAL A 389 2.72 -26.76 6.47
C VAL A 389 2.96 -27.25 5.05
N LEU A 390 3.01 -28.57 4.82
CA LEU A 390 3.23 -29.14 3.50
C LEU A 390 2.09 -28.78 2.54
N VAL A 391 0.84 -28.92 2.98
CA VAL A 391 -0.35 -28.58 2.18
C VAL A 391 -0.37 -27.09 1.84
N SER A 392 -0.13 -26.21 2.82
CA SER A 392 -0.04 -24.76 2.57
C SER A 392 1.08 -24.42 1.59
N LEU A 393 2.25 -25.05 1.71
CA LEU A 393 3.37 -24.85 0.79
C LEU A 393 3.03 -25.34 -0.63
N ILE A 394 2.38 -26.49 -0.77
CA ILE A 394 1.91 -26.97 -2.07
C ILE A 394 0.94 -25.95 -2.67
N MET A 395 -0.08 -25.50 -1.92
CA MET A 395 -1.03 -24.47 -2.37
C MET A 395 -0.34 -23.18 -2.84
N ILE A 396 0.70 -22.74 -2.13
CA ILE A 396 1.51 -21.57 -2.52
C ILE A 396 2.29 -21.86 -3.81
N LEU A 397 3.00 -22.98 -3.90
CA LEU A 397 3.91 -23.27 -5.00
C LEU A 397 3.18 -23.65 -6.30
N THR A 398 1.97 -24.20 -6.19
CA THR A 398 1.08 -24.51 -7.32
C THR A 398 0.07 -23.40 -7.59
N SER A 399 0.11 -22.29 -6.85
CA SER A 399 -0.83 -21.18 -7.07
C SER A 399 -0.73 -20.68 -8.52
N PRO A 400 -1.85 -20.28 -9.15
CA PRO A 400 -1.83 -19.70 -10.48
C PRO A 400 -0.81 -18.57 -10.56
N LYS A 401 -0.11 -18.46 -11.70
CA LYS A 401 0.79 -17.31 -11.94
C LYS A 401 0.00 -16.02 -11.76
N SER A 402 0.69 -14.96 -11.33
CA SER A 402 0.12 -13.62 -11.43
C SER A 402 -0.35 -13.45 -12.88
N PRO A 403 -1.56 -12.94 -13.12
CA PRO A 403 -2.08 -12.88 -14.48
C PRO A 403 -1.07 -12.09 -15.32
N HIS A 404 -0.58 -12.68 -16.41
CA HIS A 404 0.11 -11.90 -17.44
C HIS A 404 -0.83 -10.79 -17.94
N ASP A 405 -2.13 -11.10 -17.97
CA ASP A 405 -3.25 -10.17 -18.11
C ASP A 405 -3.18 -8.95 -17.19
N GLN A 406 -2.54 -9.01 -16.02
CA GLN A 406 -2.48 -7.88 -15.10
C GLN A 406 -1.36 -6.89 -15.47
N GLN A 407 -0.18 -7.40 -15.86
CA GLN A 407 0.85 -6.57 -16.48
C GLN A 407 0.32 -5.95 -17.79
N VAL A 408 -0.41 -6.72 -18.59
CA VAL A 408 -1.05 -6.24 -19.82
C VAL A 408 -2.15 -5.21 -19.51
N LEU A 409 -2.99 -5.47 -18.51
CA LEU A 409 -4.01 -4.55 -18.03
C LEU A 409 -3.39 -3.23 -17.58
N GLU A 410 -2.39 -3.28 -16.71
CA GLU A 410 -1.74 -2.09 -16.16
C GLU A 410 -0.98 -1.31 -17.23
N ALA A 411 -0.25 -2.00 -18.12
CA ALA A 411 0.37 -1.37 -19.28
C ALA A 411 -0.67 -0.67 -20.16
N ARG A 412 -1.82 -1.31 -20.39
CA ARG A 412 -2.90 -0.76 -21.18
C ARG A 412 -3.60 0.40 -20.48
N ILE A 413 -3.89 0.31 -19.18
CA ILE A 413 -4.46 1.40 -18.40
C ILE A 413 -3.51 2.61 -18.43
N MET A 414 -2.20 2.40 -18.26
CA MET A 414 -1.21 3.48 -18.36
C MET A 414 -1.14 4.07 -19.77
N GLU A 415 -1.19 3.24 -20.80
CA GLU A 415 -1.25 3.69 -22.18
C GLU A 415 -2.51 4.53 -22.44
N GLN A 416 -3.68 4.06 -21.98
CA GLN A 416 -4.95 4.76 -22.08
C GLN A 416 -4.95 6.07 -21.29
N GLN A 417 -4.39 6.09 -20.07
CA GLN A 417 -4.24 7.31 -19.28
C GLN A 417 -3.38 8.35 -20.02
N LYS A 418 -2.24 7.92 -20.57
CA LYS A 418 -1.35 8.78 -21.34
C LYS A 418 -2.01 9.26 -22.65
N ALA A 419 -2.74 8.37 -23.32
CA ALA A 419 -3.51 8.70 -24.52
C ALA A 419 -4.60 9.71 -24.19
N LEU A 420 -5.29 9.55 -23.06
CA LEU A 420 -6.30 10.46 -22.54
C LEU A 420 -5.72 11.83 -22.21
N GLU A 421 -4.57 11.90 -21.51
CA GLU A 421 -3.86 13.16 -21.25
C GLU A 421 -3.47 13.86 -22.56
N ALA A 422 -2.90 13.10 -23.51
CA ALA A 422 -2.53 13.63 -24.82
C ALA A 422 -3.76 14.05 -25.65
N ALA A 423 -4.86 13.32 -25.56
CA ALA A 423 -6.12 13.62 -26.25
C ALA A 423 -6.78 14.86 -25.66
N ASN A 424 -6.80 15.02 -24.34
CA ASN A 424 -7.28 16.23 -23.67
C ASN A 424 -6.44 17.47 -24.06
N LEU A 425 -5.12 17.31 -24.19
CA LEU A 425 -4.23 18.35 -24.72
C LEU A 425 -4.50 18.65 -26.20
N LYS A 426 -4.83 17.64 -27.01
CA LYS A 426 -5.17 17.79 -28.45
C LYS A 426 -6.59 18.31 -28.68
N ALA A 427 -7.54 18.01 -27.80
CA ALA A 427 -8.93 18.49 -27.88
C ALA A 427 -9.00 20.03 -27.80
N ALA A 428 -7.98 20.67 -27.22
CA ALA A 428 -7.77 22.11 -27.27
C ALA A 428 -7.41 22.65 -28.69
N ASN A 429 -7.01 21.79 -29.63
CA ASN A 429 -6.41 22.16 -30.94
C ASN A 429 -7.09 21.51 -32.18
N ALA A 430 -8.39 21.23 -32.11
CA ALA A 430 -9.26 20.81 -33.22
C ALA A 430 -9.13 19.36 -33.75
N ARG A 431 -10.26 18.89 -34.30
CA ARG A 431 -10.71 17.50 -34.46
C ARG A 431 -10.34 16.89 -35.81
N VAL A 432 -9.84 15.66 -35.80
CA VAL A 432 -9.95 14.74 -36.94
C VAL A 432 -11.17 13.87 -36.67
N SER A 433 -12.18 13.88 -37.56
CA SER A 433 -13.37 13.05 -37.40
C SER A 433 -13.21 11.73 -38.14
N THR A 434 -13.31 10.61 -37.41
CA THR A 434 -13.56 9.29 -37.99
C THR A 434 -14.90 9.33 -38.75
N PRO A 435 -15.02 8.72 -39.95
CA PRO A 435 -16.29 8.67 -40.67
C PRO A 435 -17.41 8.05 -39.82
N LEU A 436 -18.60 8.68 -39.80
CA LEU A 436 -19.74 8.26 -38.98
C LEU A 436 -20.17 6.82 -39.28
N LYS A 437 -20.08 6.39 -40.54
CA LYS A 437 -20.38 5.01 -40.95
C LYS A 437 -19.47 4.00 -40.25
N THR A 438 -18.18 4.30 -40.13
CA THR A 438 -17.20 3.45 -39.44
C THR A 438 -17.50 3.37 -37.94
N ILE A 439 -17.94 4.47 -37.33
CA ILE A 439 -18.38 4.49 -35.92
C ILE A 439 -19.62 3.61 -35.75
N ALA A 440 -20.64 3.80 -36.60
CA ALA A 440 -21.88 3.03 -36.56
C ALA A 440 -21.62 1.52 -36.70
N GLU A 441 -20.79 1.11 -37.66
CA GLU A 441 -20.41 -0.29 -37.88
C GLU A 441 -19.62 -0.87 -36.70
N LYS A 442 -18.61 -0.14 -36.18
CA LYS A 442 -17.76 -0.61 -35.09
C LYS A 442 -18.53 -0.86 -33.80
N TYR A 443 -19.45 0.04 -33.47
CA TYR A 443 -20.24 -0.03 -32.24
C TYR A 443 -21.59 -0.71 -32.43
N GLY A 444 -21.94 -1.15 -33.64
CA GLY A 444 -23.21 -1.84 -33.93
C GLY A 444 -24.44 -0.97 -33.66
N VAL A 445 -24.36 0.33 -33.90
CA VAL A 445 -25.45 1.31 -33.69
C VAL A 445 -25.94 1.89 -35.01
N ASP A 446 -27.15 2.45 -35.01
CA ASP A 446 -27.68 3.15 -36.17
C ASP A 446 -26.81 4.38 -36.52
N PRO A 447 -26.57 4.69 -37.81
CA PRO A 447 -25.83 5.89 -38.23
C PRO A 447 -26.34 7.20 -37.61
N VAL A 448 -27.64 7.32 -37.33
CA VAL A 448 -28.24 8.48 -36.65
C VAL A 448 -27.74 8.61 -35.21
N VAL A 449 -27.53 7.50 -34.50
CA VAL A 449 -26.95 7.50 -33.15
C VAL A 449 -25.51 8.02 -33.19
N ALA A 450 -24.71 7.53 -34.13
CA ALA A 450 -23.33 8.00 -34.33
C ALA A 450 -23.29 9.49 -34.71
N GLU A 451 -24.21 9.96 -35.56
CA GLU A 451 -24.32 11.36 -35.93
C GLU A 451 -24.63 12.25 -34.73
N ARG A 452 -25.62 11.87 -33.90
CA ARG A 452 -25.98 12.60 -32.67
C ARG A 452 -24.80 12.69 -31.72
N ALA A 453 -24.16 11.56 -31.43
CA ALA A 453 -23.00 11.48 -30.55
C ALA A 453 -21.85 12.40 -31.00
N SER A 454 -21.61 12.51 -32.32
CA SER A 454 -20.58 13.38 -32.88
C SER A 454 -20.76 14.88 -32.60
N LYS A 455 -21.99 15.29 -32.26
CA LYS A 455 -22.37 16.69 -32.04
C LYS A 455 -22.44 17.07 -30.56
N MET A 456 -22.61 16.10 -29.66
CA MET A 456 -22.76 16.32 -28.22
C MET A 456 -21.45 16.74 -27.56
N GLN A 457 -21.47 17.85 -26.81
CA GLN A 457 -20.44 18.22 -25.85
C GLN A 457 -20.73 17.55 -24.51
N ILE A 458 -19.88 16.62 -24.09
CA ILE A 458 -20.07 15.88 -22.84
C ILE A 458 -18.90 16.17 -21.91
N PHE A 459 -19.19 16.40 -20.63
CA PHE A 459 -18.18 16.42 -19.59
C PHE A 459 -18.25 15.10 -18.81
N ALA A 460 -17.21 14.28 -18.93
CA ALA A 460 -17.17 12.96 -18.31
C ALA A 460 -16.19 12.94 -17.13
N VAL A 461 -16.62 12.35 -16.01
CA VAL A 461 -15.80 12.12 -14.82
C VAL A 461 -15.83 10.64 -14.49
N GLY A 462 -14.68 10.03 -14.23
CA GLY A 462 -14.67 8.59 -13.98
C GLY A 462 -13.42 8.06 -13.33
N ASP A 463 -13.46 6.77 -13.04
CA ASP A 463 -12.36 6.01 -12.45
C ASP A 463 -11.59 5.18 -13.50
N SER A 464 -10.84 4.18 -13.03
CA SER A 464 -10.01 3.32 -13.87
C SER A 464 -10.80 2.54 -14.94
N VAL A 465 -12.10 2.27 -14.74
CA VAL A 465 -12.95 1.62 -15.74
C VAL A 465 -13.20 2.57 -16.92
N MET A 466 -13.46 3.85 -16.64
CA MET A 466 -13.58 4.87 -17.68
C MET A 466 -12.25 5.13 -18.37
N VAL A 467 -11.12 5.11 -17.64
CA VAL A 467 -9.79 5.17 -18.27
C VAL A 467 -9.61 4.03 -19.27
N ALA A 468 -9.96 2.80 -18.90
CA ALA A 468 -9.84 1.63 -19.78
C ALA A 468 -10.70 1.74 -21.05
N GLY A 469 -11.85 2.42 -20.99
CA GLY A 469 -12.73 2.70 -22.13
C GLY A 469 -12.55 4.08 -22.79
N SER A 470 -11.56 4.87 -22.37
CA SER A 470 -11.51 6.30 -22.74
C SER A 470 -11.28 6.52 -24.24
N THR A 471 -10.43 5.71 -24.89
CA THR A 471 -10.18 5.82 -26.34
C THR A 471 -11.45 5.57 -27.15
N THR A 472 -12.21 4.52 -26.83
CA THR A 472 -13.46 4.20 -27.55
C THR A 472 -14.54 5.24 -27.30
N LEU A 473 -14.63 5.77 -26.07
CA LEU A 473 -15.52 6.89 -25.75
C LEU A 473 -15.19 8.16 -26.53
N GLN A 474 -13.91 8.56 -26.60
CA GLN A 474 -13.49 9.74 -27.38
C GLN A 474 -13.68 9.56 -28.88
N GLU A 475 -13.49 8.35 -29.39
CA GLU A 475 -13.75 8.02 -30.78
C GLU A 475 -15.25 8.16 -31.13
N ALA A 476 -16.14 7.68 -30.24
CA ALA A 476 -17.58 7.77 -30.40
C ALA A 476 -18.14 9.20 -30.15
N PHE A 477 -17.55 9.91 -29.20
CA PHE A 477 -17.93 11.27 -28.79
C PHE A 477 -16.72 12.22 -28.95
N PRO A 478 -16.42 12.68 -30.17
CA PRO A 478 -15.25 13.51 -30.48
C PRO A 478 -15.27 14.91 -29.83
N ARG A 479 -16.34 15.27 -29.11
CA ARG A 479 -16.44 16.52 -28.33
C ARG A 479 -16.51 16.28 -26.82
N MET A 480 -16.33 15.04 -26.37
CA MET A 480 -16.30 14.68 -24.97
C MET A 480 -14.99 15.13 -24.33
N THR A 481 -15.08 15.80 -23.19
CA THR A 481 -13.96 16.06 -22.28
C THR A 481 -13.99 15.00 -21.20
N ILE A 482 -12.93 14.21 -21.06
CA ILE A 482 -12.86 13.13 -20.05
C ILE A 482 -11.85 13.52 -18.97
N LYS A 483 -12.31 13.57 -17.71
CA LYS A 483 -11.49 13.69 -16.50
C LYS A 483 -11.59 12.38 -15.72
N ALA A 484 -10.77 11.41 -16.08
CA ALA A 484 -10.72 10.12 -15.41
C ALA A 484 -9.31 9.79 -14.91
N VAL A 485 -9.24 9.20 -13.71
CA VAL A 485 -7.98 8.86 -13.05
C VAL A 485 -8.09 7.46 -12.44
N VAL A 486 -6.99 6.71 -12.50
CA VAL A 486 -6.92 5.38 -11.90
C VAL A 486 -7.06 5.49 -10.38
N GLY A 487 -7.97 4.72 -9.80
CA GLY A 487 -8.24 4.73 -8.36
C GLY A 487 -9.12 5.89 -7.89
N GLU A 488 -9.67 6.70 -8.80
CA GLU A 488 -10.56 7.82 -8.45
C GLU A 488 -11.78 7.33 -7.65
N GLN A 489 -12.14 8.12 -6.65
CA GLN A 489 -13.25 7.85 -5.75
C GLN A 489 -14.38 8.86 -6.03
N VAL A 490 -15.58 8.58 -5.52
CA VAL A 490 -16.76 9.44 -5.76
C VAL A 490 -16.58 10.88 -5.23
N ASP A 491 -15.79 11.06 -4.18
CA ASP A 491 -15.50 12.35 -3.55
C ASP A 491 -14.51 13.21 -4.35
N GLY A 492 -13.50 12.56 -4.94
CA GLY A 492 -12.64 13.21 -5.91
C GLY A 492 -13.40 13.61 -7.18
N GLY A 493 -14.36 12.78 -7.62
CA GLY A 493 -15.26 13.12 -8.72
C GLY A 493 -16.06 14.41 -8.50
N ALA A 494 -16.64 14.59 -7.30
CA ALA A 494 -17.30 15.84 -6.94
C ALA A 494 -16.35 17.04 -6.95
N THR A 495 -15.10 16.84 -6.52
CA THR A 495 -14.05 17.88 -6.52
C THR A 495 -13.68 18.27 -7.96
N ILE A 496 -13.53 17.29 -8.86
CA ILE A 496 -13.26 17.53 -10.28
C ILE A 496 -14.37 18.38 -10.91
N LEU A 497 -15.64 18.09 -10.62
CA LEU A 497 -16.76 18.90 -11.12
C LEU A 497 -16.69 20.34 -10.60
N ALA A 498 -16.47 20.51 -9.29
CA ALA A 498 -16.35 21.82 -8.66
C ALA A 498 -15.19 22.67 -9.23
N GLU A 499 -14.06 22.04 -9.55
CA GLU A 499 -12.88 22.70 -10.14
C GLU A 499 -13.05 23.01 -11.63
N ASN A 500 -14.02 22.40 -12.33
CA ASN A 500 -14.23 22.53 -13.77
C ASN A 500 -15.62 23.10 -14.13
N LYS A 501 -16.22 23.93 -13.27
CA LYS A 501 -17.59 24.47 -13.43
C LYS A 501 -17.88 25.06 -14.81
N GLU A 502 -16.98 25.88 -15.35
CA GLU A 502 -17.19 26.50 -16.66
C GLU A 502 -17.32 25.46 -17.80
N ALA A 503 -16.55 24.37 -17.74
CA ALA A 503 -16.63 23.29 -18.72
C ALA A 503 -17.91 22.46 -18.55
N VAL A 504 -18.32 22.22 -17.30
CA VAL A 504 -19.58 21.55 -16.96
C VAL A 504 -20.78 22.37 -17.46
N GLU A 505 -20.77 23.69 -17.24
CA GLU A 505 -21.81 24.63 -17.69
C GLU A 505 -21.99 24.64 -19.21
N LYS A 506 -20.91 24.46 -19.98
CA LYS A 506 -20.95 24.40 -21.45
C LYS A 506 -21.35 23.03 -22.00
N ALA A 507 -21.31 21.97 -21.19
CA ALA A 507 -21.65 20.62 -21.64
C ALA A 507 -23.17 20.45 -21.84
N ASP A 508 -23.54 19.66 -22.85
CA ASP A 508 -24.91 19.23 -23.10
C ASP A 508 -25.38 18.21 -22.04
N ALA A 509 -24.45 17.40 -21.53
CA ALA A 509 -24.70 16.39 -20.50
C ALA A 509 -23.41 16.05 -19.72
N VAL A 510 -23.58 15.48 -18.53
CA VAL A 510 -22.48 14.96 -17.71
C VAL A 510 -22.53 13.44 -17.66
N LEU A 511 -21.39 12.78 -17.89
CA LEU A 511 -21.25 11.33 -17.79
C LEU A 511 -20.41 10.96 -16.56
N ILE A 512 -20.94 10.14 -15.68
CA ILE A 512 -20.25 9.69 -14.46
C ILE A 512 -19.98 8.18 -14.55
N GLY A 513 -18.72 7.79 -14.37
CA GLY A 513 -18.30 6.40 -14.23
C GLY A 513 -17.49 6.20 -12.96
N LEU A 514 -18.14 6.36 -11.81
CA LEU A 514 -17.55 6.27 -10.47
C LEU A 514 -18.31 5.23 -9.63
N GLY A 515 -17.61 4.66 -8.65
CA GLY A 515 -18.16 3.69 -7.69
C GLY A 515 -17.44 2.33 -7.71
N THR A 516 -16.52 2.11 -8.64
CA THR A 516 -15.73 0.87 -8.69
C THR A 516 -14.78 0.77 -7.50
N ASN A 517 -14.13 1.88 -7.14
CA ASN A 517 -13.07 1.90 -6.13
C ASN A 517 -13.56 2.08 -4.69
N GLY A 518 -14.86 2.31 -4.47
CA GLY A 518 -15.40 2.54 -3.13
C GLY A 518 -16.90 2.77 -3.10
N THR A 519 -17.44 2.97 -1.89
CA THR A 519 -18.86 3.24 -1.66
C THR A 519 -19.25 4.64 -2.15
N LEU A 520 -20.47 4.80 -2.64
CA LEU A 520 -21.00 6.12 -3.07
C LEU A 520 -21.31 7.07 -1.89
N THR A 521 -21.34 6.53 -0.67
CA THR A 521 -21.44 7.29 0.57
C THR A 521 -20.13 7.18 1.33
N VAL A 522 -19.55 8.31 1.74
CA VAL A 522 -18.30 8.35 2.51
C VAL A 522 -18.55 9.12 3.80
N GLY A 523 -18.37 8.44 4.93
CA GLY A 523 -18.77 8.97 6.24
C GLY A 523 -20.29 9.16 6.31
N ASN A 524 -20.74 10.39 6.51
CA ASN A 524 -22.16 10.75 6.54
C ASN A 524 -22.62 11.45 5.25
N THR A 525 -21.74 11.57 4.25
CA THR A 525 -21.99 12.33 3.03
C THR A 525 -22.32 11.38 1.89
N ASN A 526 -23.49 11.56 1.28
CA ASN A 526 -23.86 10.93 0.02
C ASN A 526 -23.29 11.76 -1.13
N TYR A 527 -22.28 11.23 -1.83
CA TYR A 527 -21.62 11.98 -2.89
C TYR A 527 -22.37 11.96 -4.22
N VAL A 528 -23.38 11.09 -4.38
CA VAL A 528 -24.31 11.20 -5.51
C VAL A 528 -25.05 12.53 -5.43
N GLU A 529 -25.57 12.87 -4.24
CA GLU A 529 -26.27 14.15 -4.01
C GLU A 529 -25.35 15.34 -4.26
N LYS A 530 -24.12 15.29 -3.73
CA LYS A 530 -23.13 16.34 -3.95
C LYS A 530 -22.78 16.52 -5.43
N ILE A 531 -22.66 15.43 -6.18
CA ILE A 531 -22.43 15.49 -7.64
C ILE A 531 -23.63 16.11 -8.34
N MET A 532 -24.85 15.73 -7.99
CA MET A 532 -26.06 16.34 -8.57
C MET A 532 -26.15 17.84 -8.26
N GLU A 533 -25.74 18.26 -7.05
CA GLU A 533 -25.64 19.69 -6.68
C GLU A 533 -24.63 20.46 -7.54
N GLU A 534 -23.43 19.90 -7.79
CA GLU A 534 -22.42 20.56 -8.61
C GLU A 534 -22.81 20.62 -10.11
N VAL A 535 -23.62 19.67 -10.59
CA VAL A 535 -24.08 19.62 -11.99
C VAL A 535 -25.34 20.46 -12.25
N GLY A 536 -26.20 20.63 -11.25
CA GLY A 536 -27.47 21.34 -11.39
C GLY A 536 -28.48 20.59 -12.26
N ASP A 537 -29.21 21.32 -13.11
CA ASP A 537 -30.34 20.79 -13.90
C ASP A 537 -29.92 20.05 -15.19
N LYS A 538 -28.62 19.94 -15.47
CA LYS A 538 -28.15 19.28 -16.68
C LYS A 538 -28.45 17.77 -16.66
N PRO A 539 -28.67 17.13 -17.81
CA PRO A 539 -28.75 15.68 -17.90
C PRO A 539 -27.48 15.02 -17.36
N VAL A 540 -27.65 14.11 -16.41
CA VAL A 540 -26.59 13.29 -15.82
C VAL A 540 -26.82 11.83 -16.18
N PHE A 541 -25.80 11.20 -16.74
CA PHE A 541 -25.79 9.78 -17.03
C PHE A 541 -24.77 9.11 -16.14
N TRP A 542 -25.19 8.13 -15.34
CA TRP A 542 -24.29 7.42 -14.42
C TRP A 542 -24.20 5.94 -14.79
N ILE A 543 -22.99 5.48 -15.07
CA ILE A 543 -22.71 4.08 -15.39
C ILE A 543 -22.63 3.27 -14.10
N ASN A 544 -23.54 2.33 -13.90
CA ASN A 544 -23.56 1.50 -12.70
C ASN A 544 -22.38 0.51 -12.67
N ASN A 545 -22.09 -0.04 -11.51
CA ASN A 545 -20.81 -0.70 -11.25
C ASN A 545 -20.89 -2.22 -11.50
N GLN A 546 -19.85 -2.77 -12.14
CA GLN A 546 -19.61 -4.21 -12.30
C GLN A 546 -18.23 -4.54 -11.71
N MET A 547 -18.21 -5.14 -10.53
CA MET A 547 -17.01 -5.61 -9.84
C MET A 547 -17.33 -6.65 -8.76
N PRO A 548 -16.46 -7.66 -8.55
CA PRO A 548 -16.59 -8.59 -7.42
C PRO A 548 -16.15 -7.91 -6.10
N ARG A 549 -16.94 -6.95 -5.60
CA ARG A 549 -16.70 -6.20 -4.35
C ARG A 549 -17.99 -6.14 -3.52
N PRO A 550 -17.92 -6.19 -2.17
CA PRO A 550 -19.13 -6.24 -1.35
C PRO A 550 -20.04 -5.02 -1.46
N TRP A 551 -19.54 -3.88 -1.92
CA TRP A 551 -20.33 -2.67 -2.10
C TRP A 551 -20.98 -2.54 -3.48
N GLU A 552 -20.74 -3.47 -4.42
CA GLU A 552 -21.32 -3.42 -5.77
C GLU A 552 -22.85 -3.32 -5.73
N SER A 553 -23.52 -4.29 -5.08
CA SER A 553 -24.98 -4.32 -5.01
C SER A 553 -25.54 -3.08 -4.31
N ASN A 554 -24.94 -2.67 -3.19
CA ASN A 554 -25.37 -1.47 -2.46
C ASN A 554 -25.19 -0.18 -3.29
N ASN A 555 -24.08 -0.04 -4.02
CA ASN A 555 -23.87 1.10 -4.90
C ASN A 555 -24.92 1.13 -6.01
N ASN A 556 -25.16 0.00 -6.67
CA ASN A 556 -26.15 -0.08 -7.75
C ASN A 556 -27.57 0.20 -7.24
N GLU A 557 -27.95 -0.33 -6.07
CA GLU A 557 -29.22 0.00 -5.41
C GLU A 557 -29.33 1.48 -5.05
N GLN A 558 -28.25 2.10 -4.56
CA GLN A 558 -28.21 3.52 -4.25
C GLN A 558 -28.36 4.38 -5.52
N LEU A 559 -27.72 4.00 -6.63
CA LEU A 559 -27.88 4.69 -7.92
C LEU A 559 -29.33 4.62 -8.42
N GLU A 560 -29.95 3.45 -8.36
CA GLU A 560 -31.36 3.28 -8.72
C GLU A 560 -32.29 4.13 -7.84
N ALA A 561 -32.02 4.21 -6.53
CA ALA A 561 -32.77 5.06 -5.62
C ALA A 561 -32.58 6.56 -5.95
N MET A 562 -31.37 6.97 -6.31
CA MET A 562 -31.07 8.37 -6.67
C MET A 562 -31.69 8.76 -8.02
N ALA A 563 -31.74 7.85 -9.01
CA ALA A 563 -32.40 8.10 -10.28
C ALA A 563 -33.92 8.32 -10.14
N LYS A 564 -34.56 7.73 -9.12
CA LYS A 564 -35.95 8.03 -8.76
C LYS A 564 -36.12 9.41 -8.11
N LYS A 565 -35.08 9.90 -7.43
CA LYS A 565 -35.08 11.19 -6.74
C LYS A 565 -34.76 12.35 -7.69
N TYR A 566 -33.83 12.16 -8.63
CA TYR A 566 -33.38 13.19 -9.56
C TYR A 566 -33.87 12.89 -10.98
N PRO A 567 -34.83 13.64 -11.53
CA PRO A 567 -35.41 13.37 -12.84
C PRO A 567 -34.41 13.56 -13.99
N ASN A 568 -33.34 14.32 -13.77
CA ASN A 568 -32.25 14.52 -14.71
C ASN A 568 -31.12 13.47 -14.57
N LEU A 569 -31.25 12.47 -13.69
CA LEU A 569 -30.27 11.38 -13.52
C LEU A 569 -30.78 10.10 -14.19
N THR A 570 -30.02 9.60 -15.16
CA THR A 570 -30.28 8.33 -15.87
C THR A 570 -29.17 7.33 -15.59
N ILE A 571 -29.53 6.11 -15.20
CA ILE A 571 -28.56 5.02 -14.99
C ILE A 571 -28.30 4.28 -16.30
N ILE A 572 -27.03 4.11 -16.63
CA ILE A 572 -26.55 3.29 -17.74
C ILE A 572 -26.20 1.90 -17.16
N ASP A 573 -26.98 0.88 -17.51
CA ASP A 573 -26.90 -0.46 -16.91
C ASP A 573 -25.77 -1.34 -17.46
N TRP A 574 -24.53 -0.95 -17.15
CA TRP A 574 -23.33 -1.73 -17.47
C TRP A 574 -23.28 -3.06 -16.71
N HIS A 575 -23.70 -3.06 -15.45
CA HIS A 575 -23.80 -4.24 -14.61
C HIS A 575 -24.68 -5.32 -15.26
N GLY A 576 -25.92 -4.99 -15.63
CA GLY A 576 -26.83 -5.93 -16.28
C GLY A 576 -26.32 -6.43 -17.64
N LEU A 577 -25.74 -5.55 -18.47
CA LEU A 577 -25.19 -5.94 -19.76
C LEU A 577 -23.99 -6.90 -19.64
N SER A 578 -23.14 -6.68 -18.64
CA SER A 578 -21.84 -7.33 -18.54
C SER A 578 -21.76 -8.51 -17.56
N ALA A 579 -22.79 -8.72 -16.73
CA ALA A 579 -22.84 -9.73 -15.67
C ALA A 579 -22.41 -11.15 -16.09
N ASN A 580 -22.69 -11.56 -17.33
CA ASN A 580 -22.38 -12.90 -17.85
C ASN A 580 -21.28 -12.91 -18.93
N GLN A 581 -20.54 -11.81 -19.07
CA GLN A 581 -19.57 -11.61 -20.15
C GLN A 581 -18.14 -11.66 -19.62
N SER A 582 -17.75 -12.75 -18.96
CA SER A 582 -16.39 -12.86 -18.37
C SER A 582 -15.26 -12.70 -19.39
N SER A 583 -15.51 -12.98 -20.68
CA SER A 583 -14.56 -12.77 -21.78
C SER A 583 -14.31 -11.30 -22.09
N TRP A 584 -15.22 -10.41 -21.70
CA TRP A 584 -15.08 -8.96 -21.88
C TRP A 584 -14.13 -8.33 -20.87
N PHE A 585 -13.76 -9.04 -19.80
CA PHE A 585 -12.95 -8.49 -18.73
C PHE A 585 -11.55 -9.09 -18.68
N TYR A 586 -10.65 -8.32 -18.07
CA TYR A 586 -9.41 -8.85 -17.54
C TYR A 586 -9.67 -9.77 -16.35
N SER A 587 -8.61 -10.40 -15.87
CA SER A 587 -8.70 -11.45 -14.86
C SER A 587 -9.14 -10.97 -13.47
N ASP A 588 -9.25 -9.65 -13.30
CA ASP A 588 -9.77 -8.95 -12.13
C ASP A 588 -11.31 -8.85 -12.12
N ALA A 589 -11.96 -9.14 -13.26
CA ALA A 589 -13.40 -9.02 -13.49
C ALA A 589 -13.95 -7.59 -13.25
N ILE A 590 -13.10 -6.58 -13.49
CA ILE A 590 -13.45 -5.15 -13.32
C ILE A 590 -13.18 -4.40 -14.62
N HIS A 591 -11.95 -4.47 -15.11
CA HIS A 591 -11.56 -3.68 -16.27
C HIS A 591 -11.92 -4.38 -17.58
N PRO A 592 -12.56 -3.67 -18.53
CA PRO A 592 -12.90 -4.25 -19.81
C PRO A 592 -11.67 -4.39 -20.73
N LYS A 593 -11.62 -5.49 -21.48
CA LYS A 593 -10.79 -5.73 -22.68
C LYS A 593 -11.40 -5.02 -23.89
N ASP A 594 -10.83 -5.19 -25.08
CA ASP A 594 -11.25 -4.57 -26.35
C ASP A 594 -12.75 -4.70 -26.60
N GLN A 595 -13.25 -5.94 -26.55
CA GLN A 595 -14.67 -6.23 -26.77
C GLN A 595 -15.54 -5.60 -25.67
N GLY A 596 -15.06 -5.62 -24.42
CA GLY A 596 -15.74 -4.98 -23.30
C GLY A 596 -15.82 -3.46 -23.46
N ALA A 597 -14.74 -2.80 -23.89
CA ALA A 597 -14.67 -1.36 -24.09
C ALA A 597 -15.56 -0.90 -25.25
N ILE A 598 -15.65 -1.70 -26.33
CA ILE A 598 -16.59 -1.48 -27.43
C ILE A 598 -18.03 -1.55 -26.90
N ASN A 599 -18.38 -2.57 -26.12
CA ASN A 599 -19.74 -2.72 -25.60
C ASN A 599 -20.09 -1.70 -24.50
N TYR A 600 -19.12 -1.31 -23.69
CA TYR A 600 -19.23 -0.21 -22.73
C TYR A 600 -19.59 1.08 -23.46
N THR A 601 -18.87 1.40 -24.54
CA THR A 601 -19.10 2.58 -25.37
C THR A 601 -20.44 2.50 -26.12
N ARG A 602 -20.79 1.34 -26.67
CA ARG A 602 -22.10 1.10 -27.32
C ARG A 602 -23.25 1.39 -26.36
N LEU A 603 -23.15 0.91 -25.12
CA LEU A 603 -24.18 1.15 -24.12
C LEU A 603 -24.31 2.64 -23.76
N VAL A 604 -23.19 3.39 -23.71
CA VAL A 604 -23.21 4.85 -23.52
C VAL A 604 -23.86 5.56 -24.73
N LEU A 605 -23.50 5.17 -25.96
CA LEU A 605 -24.10 5.69 -27.19
C LEU A 605 -25.62 5.52 -27.20
N GLU A 606 -26.09 4.30 -26.92
CA GLU A 606 -27.51 3.96 -26.92
C GLU A 606 -28.31 4.72 -25.85
N ASN A 607 -27.71 5.09 -24.72
CA ASN A 607 -28.42 5.78 -23.65
C ASN A 607 -28.36 7.31 -23.77
N MET A 608 -27.20 7.89 -24.09
CA MET A 608 -27.04 9.33 -24.14
C MET A 608 -27.66 9.99 -25.38
N THR A 609 -27.92 9.21 -26.44
CA THR A 609 -28.49 9.74 -27.70
C THR A 609 -29.98 9.45 -27.87
N LYS A 610 -30.61 8.77 -26.89
CA LYS A 610 -32.06 8.59 -26.83
C LYS A 610 -32.72 9.94 -26.57
N LYS A 611 -33.54 10.37 -27.53
CA LYS A 611 -34.58 11.38 -27.35
C LYS A 611 -35.90 10.69 -27.55
#